data_AF-A0A7X9KL19-F1
#
_entry.id   AF-A0A7X9KL19-F1
#
_cell.length_a   1.000
_cell.length_b   1.000
_cell.length_c   1.000
_cell.angle_alpha   90.00
_cell.angle_beta   90.00
_cell.angle_gamma   90.00
#
_symmetry.space_group_name_H-M   'P 1'
#
loop_
_entity.id
_entity.type
_entity.pdbx_description
1 polymer ?
#
loop_
_entity_poly.entity_id
_entity_poly.type
_entity_poly.pdbx_seq_one_letter_code
_entity_poly.pdbx_strand_id
1 'polypeptide(L)'
;MTDSGGQWWRETAVAVGVWLVGTLVVFDLPHHLGRNPASIEGHALALAGLFVGLAVVVAFGAALRRRCELVSAVLVGVVATWLVFVQRAALYGTPFTFGLLDGDSGRLTGMATYYSQTWSSSDVFNVGAPNQYPPLFPWLVGRLSDLTGRDAWRLMAPVSVVLFSGSVVVSFALWRRMTSGPVAAMISIAVLAGYTSTGKSFVVLAVAIFIPLALLVVGDAEAGRLHWAAAGLLAGVVVLLYYGVIVFAAPSLAALIFIRMRSSSSRRHEVAYLLKVAATAFVVASWYVVPVVWAALTTGESEQDQSLITAGLIDPLPPFRAVSPLTALQFVGFCGVLALWRKRWWSASLAPFVGGLVVFWGIAQVGLAATGNTLLLQYVPRVLGPVLAASGVL
;
A
#
# COMPACT_ATOMS: atom_id res chain seq x y z
N MET A 1 -23.82 -19.09 -11.80
CA MET A 1 -22.97 -18.06 -11.18
C MET A 1 -23.59 -16.72 -11.52
N THR A 2 -24.31 -16.16 -10.55
CA THR A 2 -25.29 -15.08 -10.71
C THR A 2 -24.65 -13.70 -10.61
N ASP A 3 -24.80 -12.89 -11.65
CA ASP A 3 -25.11 -11.45 -11.62
C ASP A 3 -24.36 -10.51 -10.64
N SER A 4 -23.10 -10.82 -10.30
CA SER A 4 -22.29 -10.00 -9.39
C SER A 4 -21.63 -8.77 -10.03
N GLY A 5 -21.87 -8.53 -11.33
CA GLY A 5 -21.19 -7.49 -12.11
C GLY A 5 -21.51 -6.03 -11.72
N GLY A 6 -22.59 -5.79 -10.95
CA GLY A 6 -23.12 -4.45 -10.75
C GLY A 6 -23.08 -3.89 -9.32
N GLN A 7 -22.68 -4.65 -8.30
CA GLN A 7 -22.90 -4.25 -6.89
C GLN A 7 -21.63 -3.93 -6.09
N TRP A 8 -20.42 -4.14 -6.63
CA TRP A 8 -19.15 -3.95 -5.91
C TRP A 8 -19.01 -2.57 -5.25
N TRP A 9 -19.60 -1.53 -5.85
CA TRP A 9 -19.62 -0.16 -5.30
C TRP A 9 -20.44 -0.06 -4.02
N ARG A 10 -21.53 -0.84 -3.89
CA ARG A 10 -22.38 -0.91 -2.70
C ARG A 10 -21.62 -1.58 -1.55
N GLU A 11 -20.97 -2.72 -1.81
CA GLU A 11 -20.13 -3.38 -0.80
C GLU A 11 -18.97 -2.47 -0.37
N THR A 12 -18.33 -1.79 -1.33
CA THR A 12 -17.28 -0.81 -1.03
C THR A 12 -17.82 0.33 -0.16
N ALA A 13 -18.99 0.89 -0.50
CA ALA A 13 -19.62 1.94 0.29
C ALA A 13 -19.95 1.49 1.71
N VAL A 14 -20.39 0.23 1.90
CA VAL A 14 -20.61 -0.35 3.23
C VAL A 14 -19.30 -0.46 4.01
N ALA A 15 -18.22 -0.97 3.40
CA ALA A 15 -16.92 -1.06 4.06
C ALA A 15 -16.40 0.33 4.49
N VAL A 16 -16.52 1.32 3.61
CA VAL A 16 -16.19 2.72 3.89
C VAL A 16 -17.06 3.29 5.01
N GLY A 17 -18.37 3.08 4.96
CA GLY A 17 -19.30 3.59 5.97
C GLY A 17 -19.02 3.02 7.37
N VAL A 18 -18.82 1.70 7.47
CA VAL A 18 -18.44 1.04 8.73
C VAL A 18 -17.11 1.56 9.24
N TRP A 19 -16.10 1.70 8.37
CA TRP A 19 -14.80 2.23 8.75
C TRP A 19 -14.87 3.68 9.23
N LEU A 20 -15.59 4.56 8.54
CA LEU A 20 -15.69 5.97 8.92
C LEU A 20 -16.44 6.14 10.26
N VAL A 21 -17.60 5.49 10.40
CA VAL A 21 -18.38 5.53 11.65
C VAL A 21 -17.58 4.91 12.79
N GLY A 22 -16.99 3.75 12.56
CA GLY A 22 -16.14 3.07 13.54
C GLY A 22 -14.95 3.93 13.96
N THR A 23 -14.26 4.54 13.00
CA THR A 23 -13.14 5.47 13.25
C THR A 23 -13.59 6.61 14.17
N LEU A 24 -14.70 7.28 13.87
CA LEU A 24 -15.23 8.36 14.73
C LEU A 24 -15.50 7.91 16.17
N VAL A 25 -15.97 6.67 16.36
CA VAL A 25 -16.25 6.11 17.69
C VAL A 25 -14.95 5.76 18.44
N VAL A 26 -13.97 5.17 17.77
CA VAL A 26 -12.80 4.57 18.44
C VAL A 26 -11.56 5.45 18.43
N PHE A 27 -11.54 6.57 17.70
CA PHE A 27 -10.33 7.35 17.46
C PHE A 27 -9.64 7.82 18.75
N ASP A 28 -10.42 8.39 19.67
CA ASP A 28 -9.92 8.92 20.94
C ASP A 28 -10.21 8.02 22.14
N LEU A 29 -10.96 6.93 21.91
CA LEU A 29 -11.31 5.97 22.95
C LEU A 29 -10.09 5.44 23.73
N PRO A 30 -8.96 5.03 23.08
CA PRO A 30 -7.78 4.60 23.83
C PRO A 30 -7.20 5.66 24.77
N HIS A 31 -7.29 6.95 24.40
CA HIS A 31 -6.78 8.04 25.24
C HIS A 31 -7.66 8.23 26.47
N HIS A 32 -8.98 8.06 26.33
CA HIS A 32 -9.90 8.07 27.47
C HIS A 32 -9.74 6.86 28.39
N LEU A 33 -9.37 5.70 27.85
CA LEU A 33 -9.11 4.50 28.63
C LEU A 33 -7.78 4.56 29.40
N GLY A 34 -6.86 5.44 28.98
CA GLY A 34 -5.67 5.81 29.74
C GLY A 34 -4.67 4.67 29.98
N ARG A 35 -4.69 3.62 29.16
CA ARG A 35 -3.86 2.43 29.38
C ARG A 35 -2.48 2.60 28.76
N ASN A 36 -1.44 2.41 29.57
CA ASN A 36 -0.05 2.44 29.11
C ASN A 36 0.17 1.31 28.09
N PRO A 37 0.60 1.60 26.84
CA PRO A 37 0.83 0.57 25.83
C PRO A 37 1.92 -0.42 26.19
N ALA A 38 2.86 -0.06 27.08
CA ALA A 38 3.90 -0.97 27.57
C ALA A 38 3.40 -1.92 28.68
N SER A 39 2.21 -1.70 29.23
CA SER A 39 1.63 -2.55 30.28
C SER A 39 0.91 -3.77 29.71
N ILE A 40 0.72 -4.81 30.52
CA ILE A 40 -0.05 -6.01 30.13
C ILE A 40 -1.50 -5.61 29.82
N GLU A 41 -2.07 -4.68 30.60
CA GLU A 41 -3.42 -4.15 30.43
C GLU A 41 -3.56 -3.40 29.09
N GLY A 42 -2.53 -2.65 28.68
CA GLY A 42 -2.47 -1.98 27.38
C GLY A 42 -2.49 -2.96 26.21
N HIS A 43 -1.74 -4.07 26.31
CA HIS A 43 -1.78 -5.14 25.31
C HIS A 43 -3.12 -5.87 25.29
N ALA A 44 -3.69 -6.14 26.48
CA ALA A 44 -5.00 -6.76 26.61
C ALA A 44 -6.11 -5.90 25.98
N LEU A 45 -5.98 -4.56 26.02
CA LEU A 45 -6.91 -3.64 25.40
C LEU A 45 -6.99 -3.83 23.87
N ALA A 46 -5.86 -4.00 23.21
CA ALA A 46 -5.80 -4.25 21.76
C ALA A 46 -6.51 -5.56 21.38
N LEU A 47 -6.33 -6.61 22.18
CA LEU A 47 -6.99 -7.90 22.01
C LEU A 47 -8.50 -7.81 22.28
N ALA A 48 -8.91 -7.10 23.33
CA ALA A 48 -10.32 -6.87 23.63
C ALA A 48 -11.03 -6.16 22.46
N GLY A 49 -10.39 -5.15 21.86
CA GLY A 49 -10.89 -4.48 20.66
C GLY A 49 -11.08 -5.43 19.47
N LEU A 50 -10.16 -6.39 19.28
CA LEU A 50 -10.28 -7.42 18.25
C LEU A 50 -11.50 -8.31 18.49
N PHE A 51 -11.69 -8.82 19.71
CA PHE A 51 -12.83 -9.68 20.05
C PHE A 51 -14.18 -8.96 19.93
N VAL A 52 -14.25 -7.69 20.33
CA VAL A 52 -15.45 -6.86 20.11
C VAL A 52 -15.73 -6.71 18.62
N GLY A 53 -14.72 -6.42 17.81
CA GLY A 53 -14.87 -6.36 16.35
C GLY A 53 -15.37 -7.68 15.76
N LEU A 54 -14.78 -8.81 16.15
CA LEU A 54 -15.22 -10.13 15.71
C LEU A 54 -16.68 -10.42 16.11
N ALA A 55 -17.09 -10.04 17.33
CA ALA A 55 -18.47 -10.19 17.77
C ALA A 55 -19.45 -9.39 16.89
N VAL A 56 -19.08 -8.16 16.48
CA VAL A 56 -19.87 -7.36 15.54
C VAL A 56 -20.01 -8.06 14.18
N VAL A 57 -18.91 -8.61 13.64
CA VAL A 57 -18.94 -9.35 12.37
C VAL A 57 -19.81 -10.59 12.47
N VAL A 58 -19.71 -11.35 13.56
CA VAL A 58 -20.52 -12.56 13.80
C VAL A 58 -22.00 -12.22 13.94
N ALA A 59 -22.35 -11.20 14.74
CA ALA A 59 -23.72 -10.74 14.91
C ALA A 59 -24.34 -10.29 13.58
N PHE A 60 -23.57 -9.52 12.80
CA PHE A 60 -24.02 -9.07 11.48
C PHE A 60 -24.13 -10.23 10.47
N GLY A 61 -23.20 -11.19 10.52
CA GLY A 61 -23.25 -12.42 9.72
C GLY A 61 -24.49 -13.26 10.03
N ALA A 62 -24.83 -13.40 11.31
CA ALA A 62 -26.05 -14.09 11.76
C ALA A 62 -27.31 -13.35 11.29
N ALA A 63 -27.34 -12.02 11.36
CA ALA A 63 -28.48 -11.20 10.91
C ALA A 63 -28.68 -11.24 9.39
N LEU A 64 -27.59 -11.21 8.61
CA LEU A 64 -27.63 -11.20 7.15
C LEU A 64 -27.79 -12.59 6.52
N ARG A 65 -27.85 -13.66 7.31
CA ARG A 65 -28.24 -15.03 6.93
C ARG A 65 -27.85 -15.41 5.48
N ARG A 66 -26.54 -15.41 5.18
CA ARG A 66 -25.89 -15.81 3.90
C ARG A 66 -25.55 -14.70 2.89
N ARG A 67 -25.67 -13.41 3.20
CA ARG A 67 -25.12 -12.33 2.32
C ARG A 67 -23.61 -12.17 2.48
N CYS A 68 -22.84 -13.18 2.06
CA CYS A 68 -21.38 -13.25 2.23
C CYS A 68 -20.64 -11.99 1.74
N GLU A 69 -21.13 -11.36 0.68
CA GLU A 69 -20.59 -10.13 0.11
C GLU A 69 -20.64 -8.93 1.07
N LEU A 70 -21.80 -8.68 1.67
CA LEU A 70 -21.99 -7.60 2.64
C LEU A 70 -21.28 -7.91 3.96
N VAL A 71 -21.27 -9.18 4.39
CA VAL A 71 -20.53 -9.59 5.59
C VAL A 71 -19.03 -9.34 5.41
N SER A 72 -18.50 -9.58 4.21
CA SER A 72 -17.09 -9.30 3.89
C SER A 72 -16.78 -7.81 3.91
N ALA A 73 -17.69 -6.96 3.39
CA ALA A 73 -17.56 -5.51 3.49
C ALA A 73 -17.55 -5.02 4.94
N VAL A 74 -18.46 -5.54 5.79
CA VAL A 74 -18.49 -5.21 7.21
C VAL A 74 -17.22 -5.69 7.93
N LEU A 75 -16.75 -6.91 7.64
CA LEU A 75 -15.49 -7.42 8.16
C LEU A 75 -14.33 -6.46 7.86
N VAL A 76 -14.21 -6.00 6.61
CA VAL A 76 -13.16 -5.05 6.21
C VAL A 76 -13.29 -3.73 6.95
N GLY A 77 -14.49 -3.16 7.05
CA GLY A 77 -14.71 -1.91 7.79
C GLY A 77 -14.41 -2.04 9.29
N VAL A 78 -14.75 -3.17 9.89
CA VAL A 78 -14.45 -3.49 11.30
C VAL A 78 -12.95 -3.68 11.51
N VAL A 79 -12.26 -4.41 10.63
CA VAL A 79 -10.79 -4.57 10.71
C VAL A 79 -10.10 -3.22 10.58
N ALA A 80 -10.49 -2.39 9.61
CA ALA A 80 -9.95 -1.04 9.45
C ALA A 80 -10.19 -0.18 10.70
N THR A 81 -11.38 -0.27 11.31
CA THR A 81 -11.71 0.40 12.58
C THR A 81 -10.82 -0.09 13.72
N TRP A 82 -10.63 -1.41 13.84
CA TRP A 82 -9.75 -2.00 14.85
C TRP A 82 -8.30 -1.55 14.66
N LEU A 83 -7.83 -1.39 13.41
CA LEU A 83 -6.50 -0.84 13.11
C LEU A 83 -6.34 0.62 13.55
N VAL A 84 -7.40 1.42 13.50
CA VAL A 84 -7.40 2.77 14.10
C VAL A 84 -7.21 2.65 15.60
N PHE A 85 -8.06 1.85 16.25
CA PHE A 85 -8.06 1.68 17.70
C PHE A 85 -6.71 1.19 18.22
N VAL A 86 -6.15 0.12 17.65
CA VAL A 86 -4.88 -0.46 18.12
C VAL A 86 -3.70 0.48 17.93
N GLN A 87 -3.64 1.23 16.83
CA GLN A 87 -2.57 2.19 16.62
C GLN A 87 -2.71 3.42 17.52
N ARG A 88 -3.94 3.92 17.75
CA ARG A 88 -4.19 5.00 18.71
C ARG A 88 -3.86 4.57 20.14
N ALA A 89 -4.10 3.31 20.49
CA ALA A 89 -3.66 2.74 21.77
C ALA A 89 -2.13 2.64 21.85
N ALA A 90 -1.46 2.16 20.79
CA ALA A 90 0.00 2.06 20.75
C ALA A 90 0.72 3.42 20.82
N LEU A 91 0.08 4.47 20.32
CA LEU A 91 0.58 5.85 20.34
C LEU A 91 0.13 6.63 21.59
N TYR A 92 -0.54 5.98 22.54
CA TYR A 92 -0.96 6.65 23.78
C TYR A 92 0.26 7.18 24.56
N GLY A 93 0.18 8.44 24.97
CA GLY A 93 1.24 9.11 25.73
C GLY A 93 2.33 9.77 24.88
N THR A 94 2.24 9.73 23.55
CA THR A 94 3.16 10.45 22.66
C THR A 94 2.40 11.28 21.61
N PRO A 95 2.86 12.50 21.30
CA PRO A 95 2.31 13.27 20.19
C PRO A 95 2.95 12.91 18.84
N PHE A 96 3.98 12.06 18.83
CA PHE A 96 4.74 11.70 17.63
C PHE A 96 4.15 10.47 16.95
N THR A 97 4.42 10.34 15.64
CA THR A 97 4.08 9.14 14.87
C THR A 97 5.07 8.00 15.13
N PHE A 98 4.77 6.81 14.60
CA PHE A 98 5.71 5.68 14.60
C PHE A 98 7.02 6.06 13.90
N GLY A 99 8.16 5.71 14.49
CA GLY A 99 9.48 6.15 14.03
C GLY A 99 9.92 7.51 14.58
N LEU A 100 9.10 8.17 15.40
CA LEU A 100 9.40 9.42 16.09
C LEU A 100 9.89 10.52 15.12
N LEU A 101 10.94 11.25 15.50
CA LEU A 101 11.56 12.31 14.70
C LEU A 101 12.85 11.84 14.01
N ASP A 102 13.07 10.53 13.92
CA ASP A 102 14.29 9.97 13.35
C ASP A 102 14.07 9.45 11.91
N GLY A 103 15.16 9.39 11.15
CA GLY A 103 15.21 8.91 9.77
C GLY A 103 14.11 9.47 8.87
N ASP A 104 13.44 8.58 8.13
CA ASP A 104 12.34 8.93 7.22
C ASP A 104 11.18 9.65 7.92
N SER A 105 10.88 9.29 9.17
CA SER A 105 9.76 9.88 9.91
C SER A 105 10.04 11.33 10.29
N GLY A 106 11.28 11.63 10.68
CA GLY A 106 11.76 13.00 10.88
C GLY A 106 11.71 13.82 9.60
N ARG A 107 12.25 13.29 8.49
CA ARG A 107 12.21 13.95 7.17
C ARG A 107 10.79 14.26 6.72
N LEU A 108 9.87 13.30 6.82
CA LEU A 108 8.46 13.48 6.48
C LEU A 108 7.76 14.51 7.37
N THR A 109 8.08 14.55 8.66
CA THR A 109 7.55 15.55 9.60
C THR A 109 8.04 16.96 9.26
N GLY A 110 9.32 17.09 8.91
CA GLY A 110 9.88 18.34 8.40
C GLY A 110 9.17 18.79 7.12
N MET A 111 9.01 17.88 6.16
CA MET A 111 8.29 18.17 4.91
C MET A 111 6.85 18.61 5.18
N ALA A 112 6.13 17.94 6.09
CA ALA A 112 4.77 18.34 6.45
C ALA A 112 4.71 19.74 7.08
N THR A 113 5.71 20.09 7.89
CA THR A 113 5.84 21.43 8.47
C THR A 113 6.11 22.46 7.37
N TYR A 114 7.01 22.17 6.43
CA TYR A 114 7.26 23.02 5.26
C TYR A 114 5.99 23.22 4.42
N TYR A 115 5.29 22.13 4.10
CA TYR A 115 4.03 22.15 3.37
C TYR A 115 2.86 22.73 4.17
N SER A 116 3.01 23.16 5.43
CA SER A 116 2.00 23.98 6.10
C SER A 116 2.06 25.45 5.64
N GLN A 117 3.21 25.90 5.14
CA GLN A 117 3.44 27.29 4.76
C GLN A 117 3.51 27.50 3.24
N THR A 118 3.72 26.43 2.46
CA THR A 118 3.81 26.52 1.00
C THR A 118 3.13 25.35 0.28
N TRP A 119 2.80 25.60 -0.99
CA TRP A 119 2.28 24.60 -1.92
C TRP A 119 3.37 23.99 -2.82
N SER A 120 4.56 24.58 -2.84
CA SER A 120 5.66 24.19 -3.75
C SER A 120 6.36 22.92 -3.29
N SER A 121 6.59 21.97 -4.20
CA SER A 121 7.40 20.78 -3.93
C SER A 121 8.89 21.13 -3.95
N SER A 122 9.50 21.21 -2.77
CA SER A 122 10.94 21.47 -2.59
C SER A 122 11.50 20.63 -1.44
N ASP A 123 12.81 20.40 -1.44
CA ASP A 123 13.49 19.73 -0.35
C ASP A 123 13.41 20.56 0.94
N VAL A 124 13.18 19.89 2.06
CA VAL A 124 13.01 20.54 3.36
C VAL A 124 14.33 20.99 3.97
N PHE A 125 15.44 20.33 3.65
CA PHE A 125 16.76 20.64 4.19
C PHE A 125 17.53 21.62 3.30
N ASN A 126 17.28 21.59 1.99
CA ASN A 126 17.83 22.55 1.03
C ASN A 126 16.69 23.23 0.25
N VAL A 127 16.14 24.30 0.81
CA VAL A 127 15.02 25.03 0.20
C VAL A 127 15.42 25.57 -1.18
N GLY A 128 14.61 25.27 -2.19
CA GLY A 128 14.88 25.57 -3.60
C GLY A 128 15.46 24.37 -4.37
N ALA A 129 16.01 23.37 -3.68
CA ALA A 129 16.35 22.10 -4.30
C ALA A 129 15.08 21.26 -4.54
N PRO A 130 15.09 20.35 -5.52
CA PRO A 130 14.00 19.43 -5.76
C PRO A 130 13.80 18.51 -4.57
N ASN A 131 12.54 18.26 -4.25
CA ASN A 131 12.19 17.33 -3.21
C ASN A 131 12.59 15.90 -3.61
N GLN A 132 13.50 15.28 -2.85
CA GLN A 132 13.95 13.91 -3.13
C GLN A 132 12.98 12.84 -2.59
N TYR A 133 11.90 13.21 -1.90
CA TYR A 133 10.93 12.28 -1.33
C TYR A 133 9.52 12.50 -1.91
N PRO A 134 8.72 11.45 -2.17
CA PRO A 134 7.36 11.60 -2.69
C PRO A 134 6.48 12.48 -1.77
N PRO A 135 5.80 13.51 -2.31
CA PRO A 135 5.29 14.59 -1.48
C PRO A 135 3.86 14.39 -0.97
N LEU A 136 3.03 13.52 -1.55
CA LEU A 136 1.58 13.58 -1.32
C LEU A 136 1.20 13.42 0.14
N PHE A 137 1.80 12.45 0.84
CA PHE A 137 1.51 12.25 2.25
C PHE A 137 1.87 13.45 3.14
N PRO A 138 3.13 13.91 3.20
CA PRO A 138 3.47 15.08 4.01
C PRO A 138 2.79 16.36 3.52
N TRP A 139 2.54 16.49 2.21
CA TRP A 139 1.80 17.63 1.65
C TRP A 139 0.37 17.69 2.18
N LEU A 140 -0.36 16.56 2.19
CA LEU A 140 -1.71 16.49 2.76
C LEU A 140 -1.73 16.84 4.25
N VAL A 141 -0.74 16.37 5.01
CA VAL A 141 -0.61 16.72 6.44
C VAL A 141 -0.35 18.21 6.62
N GLY A 142 0.56 18.80 5.83
CA GLY A 142 0.85 20.24 5.87
C GLY A 142 -0.35 21.09 5.50
N ARG A 143 -1.08 20.74 4.44
CA ARG A 143 -2.31 21.44 4.06
C ARG A 143 -3.41 21.29 5.12
N LEU A 144 -3.52 20.13 5.78
CA LEU A 144 -4.43 19.95 6.92
C LEU A 144 -4.02 20.79 8.13
N SER A 145 -2.71 20.96 8.36
CA SER A 145 -2.17 21.84 9.40
C SER A 145 -2.60 23.28 9.17
N ASP A 146 -2.42 23.80 7.95
CA ASP A 146 -2.86 25.13 7.51
C ASP A 146 -4.38 25.31 7.70
N LEU A 147 -5.18 24.32 7.30
CA LEU A 147 -6.65 24.37 7.42
C LEU A 147 -7.16 24.31 8.87
N THR A 148 -6.46 23.61 9.77
CA THR A 148 -6.94 23.36 11.15
C THR A 148 -6.26 24.24 12.19
N GLY A 149 -5.22 24.98 11.82
CA GLY A 149 -4.37 25.74 12.75
C GLY A 149 -3.57 24.88 13.73
N ARG A 150 -3.52 23.56 13.53
CA ARG A 150 -2.76 22.62 14.36
C ARG A 150 -1.39 22.40 13.76
N ASP A 151 -0.35 22.34 14.58
CA ASP A 151 1.00 22.06 14.11
C ASP A 151 1.08 20.75 13.31
N ALA A 152 1.73 20.78 12.14
CA ALA A 152 1.84 19.64 11.24
C ALA A 152 2.42 18.39 11.92
N TRP A 153 3.43 18.56 12.78
CA TRP A 153 4.05 17.45 13.50
C TRP A 153 3.07 16.70 14.43
N ARG A 154 2.06 17.39 14.99
CA ARG A 154 1.00 16.77 15.79
C ARG A 154 -0.02 16.01 14.94
N LEU A 155 -0.14 16.37 13.66
CA LEU A 155 -1.04 15.74 12.70
C LEU A 155 -0.44 14.49 12.04
N MET A 156 0.88 14.31 12.09
CA MET A 156 1.57 13.16 11.50
C MET A 156 1.02 11.82 12.00
N ALA A 157 0.88 11.67 13.32
CA ALA A 157 0.40 10.45 13.94
C ALA A 157 -1.08 10.14 13.58
N PRO A 158 -2.05 11.04 13.82
CA PRO A 158 -3.45 10.77 13.51
C PRO A 158 -3.69 10.52 12.02
N VAL A 159 -3.05 11.28 11.13
CA VAL A 159 -3.21 11.08 9.67
C VAL A 159 -2.57 9.76 9.24
N SER A 160 -1.40 9.37 9.80
CA SER A 160 -0.79 8.06 9.52
C SER A 160 -1.70 6.91 9.89
N VAL A 161 -2.39 6.98 11.04
CA VAL A 161 -3.32 5.95 11.51
C VAL A 161 -4.51 5.81 10.56
N VAL A 162 -5.11 6.93 10.15
CA VAL A 162 -6.23 6.92 9.20
C VAL A 162 -5.78 6.38 7.84
N LEU A 163 -4.60 6.78 7.37
CA LEU A 163 -4.07 6.32 6.08
C LEU A 163 -3.77 4.81 6.09
N PHE A 164 -3.15 4.31 7.17
CA PHE A 164 -2.83 2.90 7.32
C PHE A 164 -4.11 2.05 7.37
N SER A 165 -5.10 2.45 8.17
CA SER A 165 -6.39 1.73 8.24
C SER A 165 -7.17 1.80 6.91
N GLY A 166 -7.22 2.98 6.28
CA GLY A 166 -7.88 3.18 5.00
C GLY A 166 -7.26 2.37 3.86
N SER A 167 -5.98 2.00 3.96
CA SER A 167 -5.30 1.15 2.99
C SER A 167 -5.98 -0.22 2.82
N VAL A 168 -6.53 -0.79 3.90
CA VAL A 168 -7.29 -2.05 3.84
C VAL A 168 -8.58 -1.88 3.05
N VAL A 169 -9.29 -0.76 3.27
CA VAL A 169 -10.54 -0.46 2.58
C VAL A 169 -10.30 -0.20 1.10
N VAL A 170 -9.25 0.55 0.76
CA VAL A 170 -8.84 0.81 -0.63
C VAL A 170 -8.43 -0.49 -1.33
N SER A 171 -7.64 -1.34 -0.64
CA SER A 171 -7.29 -2.67 -1.14
C SER A 171 -8.55 -3.47 -1.47
N PHE A 172 -9.53 -3.50 -0.56
CA PHE A 172 -10.77 -4.25 -0.74
C PHE A 172 -11.57 -3.74 -1.94
N ALA A 173 -11.71 -2.42 -2.07
CA ALA A 173 -12.41 -1.77 -3.17
C ALA A 173 -11.83 -2.14 -4.54
N LEU A 174 -10.49 -2.25 -4.64
CA LEU A 174 -9.81 -2.61 -5.88
C LEU A 174 -9.87 -4.12 -6.15
N TRP A 175 -9.65 -4.96 -5.13
CA TRP A 175 -9.73 -6.41 -5.28
C TRP A 175 -11.14 -6.92 -5.55
N ARG A 176 -12.18 -6.27 -4.98
CA ARG A 176 -13.58 -6.62 -5.28
C ARG A 176 -13.97 -6.44 -6.73
N ARG A 177 -13.21 -5.67 -7.51
CA ARG A 177 -13.43 -5.60 -8.96
C ARG A 177 -13.09 -6.92 -9.63
N MET A 178 -12.17 -7.71 -9.09
CA MET A 178 -11.65 -8.93 -9.72
C MET A 178 -12.03 -10.22 -8.98
N THR A 179 -12.44 -10.14 -7.71
CA THR A 179 -12.70 -11.32 -6.87
C THR A 179 -13.99 -11.16 -6.06
N SER A 180 -14.46 -12.25 -5.45
CA SER A 180 -15.63 -12.22 -4.54
C SER A 180 -15.34 -11.48 -3.23
N GLY A 181 -16.40 -11.14 -2.50
CA GLY A 181 -16.38 -10.51 -1.16
C GLY A 181 -15.35 -11.11 -0.22
N PRO A 182 -15.51 -12.40 0.10
CA PRO A 182 -14.64 -13.06 1.07
C PRO A 182 -13.18 -13.08 0.61
N VAL A 183 -12.93 -13.33 -0.67
CA VAL A 183 -11.58 -13.38 -1.22
C VAL A 183 -10.91 -12.01 -1.18
N ALA A 184 -11.60 -10.95 -1.62
CA ALA A 184 -11.07 -9.59 -1.54
C ALA A 184 -10.78 -9.16 -0.09
N ALA A 185 -11.69 -9.48 0.84
CA ALA A 185 -11.49 -9.15 2.26
C ALA A 185 -10.25 -9.85 2.83
N MET A 186 -10.09 -11.15 2.56
CA MET A 186 -8.93 -11.92 3.00
C MET A 186 -7.63 -11.44 2.35
N ILE A 187 -7.64 -11.11 1.06
CA ILE A 187 -6.47 -10.50 0.38
C ILE A 187 -6.10 -9.18 1.04
N SER A 188 -7.04 -8.29 1.30
CA SER A 188 -6.76 -6.99 1.90
C SER A 188 -6.17 -7.08 3.31
N ILE A 189 -6.62 -8.05 4.11
CA ILE A 189 -6.05 -8.34 5.42
C ILE A 189 -4.65 -8.97 5.29
N ALA A 190 -4.47 -9.92 4.36
CA ALA A 190 -3.20 -10.61 4.15
C ALA A 190 -2.10 -9.70 3.56
N VAL A 191 -2.46 -8.80 2.64
CA VAL A 191 -1.56 -7.76 2.08
C VAL A 191 -1.04 -6.86 3.18
N LEU A 192 -1.91 -6.46 4.12
CA LEU A 192 -1.49 -5.66 5.27
C LEU A 192 -0.55 -6.44 6.18
N ALA A 193 -0.88 -7.68 6.52
CA ALA A 193 -0.02 -8.54 7.34
C ALA A 193 1.37 -8.75 6.70
N GLY A 194 1.40 -8.84 5.36
CA GLY A 194 2.62 -8.88 4.56
C GLY A 194 3.50 -7.63 4.65
N TYR A 195 2.96 -6.49 5.11
CA TYR A 195 3.66 -5.22 5.23
C TYR A 195 3.82 -4.83 6.71
N THR A 196 4.94 -5.23 7.33
CA THR A 196 5.15 -5.19 8.78
C THR A 196 5.66 -3.83 9.34
N SER A 197 5.28 -2.69 8.75
CA SER A 197 5.78 -1.37 9.20
C SER A 197 4.69 -0.30 9.22
N THR A 198 4.22 0.06 10.43
CA THR A 198 3.20 1.10 10.66
C THR A 198 3.72 2.52 10.43
N GLY A 199 5.03 2.76 10.60
CA GLY A 199 5.69 4.04 10.29
C GLY A 199 5.75 4.41 8.81
N LYS A 200 5.31 3.51 7.92
CA LYS A 200 5.28 3.73 6.46
C LYS A 200 3.87 3.58 5.89
N SER A 201 2.88 4.13 6.56
CA SER A 201 1.45 4.10 6.18
C SER A 201 1.20 4.49 4.71
N PHE A 202 1.91 5.49 4.19
CA PHE A 202 1.82 5.91 2.79
C PHE A 202 2.36 4.87 1.80
N VAL A 203 3.38 4.10 2.19
CA VAL A 203 3.89 2.99 1.38
C VAL A 203 2.93 1.80 1.43
N VAL A 204 2.32 1.52 2.59
CA VAL A 204 1.26 0.50 2.72
C VAL A 204 0.12 0.82 1.74
N LEU A 205 -0.33 2.08 1.71
CA LEU A 205 -1.36 2.53 0.78
C LEU A 205 -0.90 2.38 -0.68
N ALA A 206 0.34 2.78 -0.99
CA ALA A 206 0.91 2.63 -2.33
C ALA A 206 0.90 1.17 -2.78
N VAL A 207 1.32 0.23 -1.92
CA VAL A 207 1.30 -1.23 -2.20
C VAL A 207 -0.13 -1.75 -2.35
N ALA A 208 -1.03 -1.34 -1.46
CA ALA A 208 -2.45 -1.72 -1.47
C ALA A 208 -3.16 -1.31 -2.77
N ILE A 209 -2.75 -0.19 -3.36
CA ILE A 209 -3.22 0.27 -4.68
C ILE A 209 -2.49 -0.45 -5.80
N PHE A 210 -1.16 -0.48 -5.74
CA PHE A 210 -0.29 -0.88 -6.85
C PHE A 210 -0.50 -2.33 -7.28
N ILE A 211 -0.62 -3.27 -6.33
CA ILE A 211 -0.77 -4.69 -6.67
C ILE A 211 -2.03 -4.95 -7.51
N PRO A 212 -3.26 -4.63 -7.05
CA PRO A 212 -4.45 -4.84 -7.87
C PRO A 212 -4.46 -3.94 -9.11
N LEU A 213 -3.88 -2.74 -9.05
CA LEU A 213 -3.77 -1.86 -10.22
C LEU A 213 -2.92 -2.48 -11.33
N ALA A 214 -1.77 -3.09 -11.00
CA ALA A 214 -0.92 -3.75 -12.00
C ALA A 214 -1.68 -4.88 -12.73
N LEU A 215 -2.52 -5.63 -12.01
CA LEU A 215 -3.37 -6.67 -12.60
C LEU A 215 -4.51 -6.10 -13.44
N LEU A 216 -5.17 -5.02 -12.99
CA LEU A 216 -6.25 -4.35 -13.72
C LEU A 216 -5.78 -3.57 -14.96
N VAL A 217 -4.50 -3.20 -15.02
CA VAL A 217 -3.91 -2.43 -16.11
C VAL A 217 -3.23 -3.35 -17.11
N VAL A 218 -2.36 -4.25 -16.65
CA VAL A 218 -1.47 -5.05 -17.52
C VAL A 218 -1.81 -6.54 -17.48
N GLY A 219 -2.36 -7.01 -16.35
CA GLY A 219 -2.80 -8.39 -16.20
C GLY A 219 -4.03 -8.74 -17.04
N ASP A 220 -4.39 -10.02 -17.00
CA ASP A 220 -5.56 -10.56 -17.70
C ASP A 220 -6.72 -10.80 -16.75
N ALA A 221 -7.10 -9.76 -15.99
CA ALA A 221 -8.20 -9.85 -15.04
C ALA A 221 -9.53 -10.17 -15.75
N GLU A 222 -10.23 -11.20 -15.30
CA GLU A 222 -11.53 -11.63 -15.88
C GLU A 222 -12.58 -10.51 -15.86
N ALA A 223 -12.49 -9.59 -14.89
CA ALA A 223 -13.36 -8.43 -14.76
C ALA A 223 -13.15 -7.35 -15.84
N GLY A 224 -12.14 -7.52 -16.69
CA GLY A 224 -11.72 -6.52 -17.66
C GLY A 224 -10.82 -5.44 -17.05
N ARG A 225 -10.39 -4.53 -17.93
CA ARG A 225 -9.42 -3.48 -17.57
C ARG A 225 -10.10 -2.28 -16.97
N LEU A 226 -9.38 -1.58 -16.09
CA LEU A 226 -9.81 -0.27 -15.63
C LEU A 226 -9.80 0.74 -16.78
N HIS A 227 -10.64 1.77 -16.74
CA HIS A 227 -10.55 2.86 -17.72
C HIS A 227 -9.19 3.58 -17.57
N TRP A 228 -8.54 3.92 -18.70
CA TRP A 228 -7.18 4.46 -18.72
C TRP A 228 -6.99 5.69 -17.81
N ALA A 229 -8.02 6.55 -17.71
CA ALA A 229 -7.96 7.75 -16.87
C ALA A 229 -7.95 7.40 -15.38
N ALA A 230 -8.79 6.46 -14.95
CA ALA A 230 -8.82 6.01 -13.56
C ALA A 230 -7.55 5.23 -13.19
N ALA A 231 -7.05 4.41 -14.11
CA ALA A 231 -5.77 3.71 -13.95
C ALA A 231 -4.59 4.68 -13.83
N GLY A 232 -4.54 5.68 -14.71
CA GLY A 232 -3.50 6.70 -14.68
C GLY A 232 -3.57 7.59 -13.44
N LEU A 233 -4.77 7.95 -12.98
CA LEU A 233 -4.95 8.67 -11.71
C LEU A 233 -4.37 7.88 -10.53
N LEU A 234 -4.74 6.60 -10.40
CA LEU A 234 -4.23 5.72 -9.34
C LEU A 234 -2.71 5.51 -9.45
N ALA A 235 -2.17 5.35 -10.66
CA ALA A 235 -0.74 5.23 -10.88
C ALA A 235 0.01 6.52 -10.50
N GLY A 236 -0.53 7.70 -10.84
CA GLY A 236 0.03 8.99 -10.42
C GLY A 236 0.00 9.18 -8.90
N VAL A 237 -1.08 8.76 -8.24
CA VAL A 237 -1.16 8.71 -6.77
C VAL A 237 -0.10 7.78 -6.19
N VAL A 238 0.12 6.59 -6.77
CA VAL A 238 1.19 5.68 -6.34
C VAL A 238 2.57 6.33 -6.49
N VAL A 239 2.85 7.06 -7.59
CA VAL A 239 4.10 7.81 -7.75
C VAL A 239 4.28 8.84 -6.64
N LEU A 240 3.24 9.61 -6.33
CA LEU A 240 3.28 10.66 -5.32
C LEU A 240 3.27 10.15 -3.88
N LEU A 241 2.77 8.94 -3.63
CA LEU A 241 2.88 8.25 -2.35
C LEU A 241 4.26 7.61 -2.21
N TYR A 242 4.65 6.78 -3.17
CA TYR A 242 5.90 6.04 -3.17
C TYR A 242 6.23 5.41 -4.54
N TYR A 243 6.90 6.15 -5.44
CA TYR A 243 7.31 5.62 -6.76
C TYR A 243 8.25 4.40 -6.67
N GLY A 244 8.91 4.17 -5.53
CA GLY A 244 9.79 3.01 -5.31
C GLY A 244 9.11 1.69 -5.65
N VAL A 245 7.81 1.51 -5.36
CA VAL A 245 7.10 0.25 -5.72
C VAL A 245 7.11 -0.02 -7.24
N ILE A 246 7.09 1.04 -8.06
CA ILE A 246 7.13 0.94 -9.52
C ILE A 246 8.55 0.60 -9.98
N VAL A 247 9.57 1.20 -9.36
CA VAL A 247 10.98 0.92 -9.67
C VAL A 247 11.30 -0.56 -9.39
N PHE A 248 10.95 -1.07 -8.22
CA PHE A 248 11.21 -2.46 -7.84
C PHE A 248 10.46 -3.46 -8.72
N ALA A 249 9.25 -3.09 -9.14
CA ALA A 249 8.42 -3.89 -10.04
C ALA A 249 8.66 -3.60 -11.52
N ALA A 250 9.67 -2.82 -11.91
CA ALA A 250 9.91 -2.49 -13.31
C ALA A 250 10.13 -3.75 -14.18
N PRO A 251 10.93 -4.76 -13.76
CA PRO A 251 11.05 -6.01 -14.51
C PRO A 251 9.73 -6.78 -14.59
N SER A 252 8.94 -6.75 -13.51
CA SER A 252 7.61 -7.38 -13.43
C SER A 252 6.64 -6.77 -14.42
N LEU A 253 6.57 -5.44 -14.47
CA LEU A 253 5.73 -4.69 -15.40
C LEU A 253 6.20 -4.90 -16.85
N ALA A 254 7.50 -4.86 -17.11
CA ALA A 254 8.06 -5.10 -18.44
C ALA A 254 7.71 -6.50 -18.95
N ALA A 255 7.87 -7.54 -18.11
CA ALA A 255 7.51 -8.92 -18.46
C ALA A 255 6.01 -9.05 -18.76
N LEU A 256 5.15 -8.46 -17.93
CA LEU A 256 3.70 -8.47 -18.13
C LEU A 256 3.28 -7.74 -19.41
N ILE A 257 3.81 -6.54 -19.65
CA ILE A 257 3.56 -5.76 -20.87
C ILE A 257 4.00 -6.58 -22.08
N PHE A 258 5.19 -7.18 -22.03
CA PHE A 258 5.69 -8.01 -23.13
C PHE A 258 4.77 -9.20 -23.43
N ILE A 259 4.38 -9.97 -22.40
CA ILE A 259 3.46 -11.10 -22.54
C ILE A 259 2.14 -10.63 -23.15
N ARG A 260 1.58 -9.52 -22.66
CA ARG A 260 0.33 -8.93 -23.15
C ARG A 260 0.42 -8.48 -24.59
N MET A 261 1.51 -7.80 -24.97
CA MET A 261 1.74 -7.36 -26.35
C MET A 261 1.90 -8.54 -27.32
N ARG A 262 2.40 -9.69 -26.84
CA ARG A 262 2.54 -10.91 -27.65
C ARG A 262 1.21 -11.64 -27.82
N SER A 263 0.32 -11.60 -26.83
CA SER A 263 -1.00 -12.26 -26.89
C SER A 263 -2.10 -11.40 -27.50
N SER A 264 -1.94 -10.08 -27.54
CA SER A 264 -2.95 -9.15 -28.05
C SER A 264 -3.13 -9.24 -29.57
N SER A 265 -4.40 -9.24 -30.02
CA SER A 265 -4.78 -9.15 -31.43
C SER A 265 -4.42 -7.80 -32.06
N SER A 266 -4.25 -6.74 -31.26
CA SER A 266 -3.87 -5.42 -31.76
C SER A 266 -2.90 -4.71 -30.82
N ARG A 267 -1.61 -4.79 -31.15
CA ARG A 267 -0.53 -4.13 -30.40
C ARG A 267 -0.69 -2.61 -30.34
N ARG A 268 -1.24 -1.99 -31.39
CA ARG A 268 -1.46 -0.54 -31.44
C ARG A 268 -2.43 -0.06 -30.35
N HIS A 269 -3.54 -0.79 -30.16
CA HIS A 269 -4.51 -0.46 -29.12
C HIS A 269 -3.92 -0.64 -27.72
N GLU A 270 -3.12 -1.70 -27.53
CA GLU A 270 -2.45 -1.96 -26.25
C GLU A 270 -1.47 -0.84 -25.88
N VAL A 271 -0.61 -0.45 -26.83
CA VAL A 271 0.33 0.66 -26.65
C VAL A 271 -0.42 1.97 -26.41
N ALA A 272 -1.46 2.27 -27.18
CA ALA A 272 -2.25 3.49 -27.00
C ALA A 272 -2.92 3.56 -25.62
N TYR A 273 -3.43 2.43 -25.11
CA TYR A 273 -3.99 2.38 -23.75
C TYR A 273 -2.91 2.65 -22.70
N LEU A 274 -1.76 1.98 -22.77
CA LEU A 274 -0.67 2.15 -21.80
C LEU A 274 -0.09 3.56 -21.83
N LEU A 275 0.04 4.17 -23.01
CA LEU A 275 0.46 5.57 -23.16
C LEU A 275 -0.53 6.53 -22.51
N LYS A 276 -1.84 6.30 -22.65
CA LYS A 276 -2.87 7.13 -21.98
C LYS A 276 -2.80 7.01 -20.46
N VAL A 277 -2.58 5.80 -19.93
CA VAL A 277 -2.37 5.57 -18.50
C VAL A 277 -1.13 6.33 -18.02
N ALA A 278 0.00 6.16 -18.71
CA ALA A 278 1.27 6.81 -18.38
C ALA A 278 1.17 8.34 -18.45
N ALA A 279 0.55 8.89 -19.50
CA ALA A 279 0.35 10.33 -19.65
C ALA A 279 -0.51 10.92 -18.53
N THR A 280 -1.59 10.23 -18.16
CA THR A 280 -2.45 10.67 -17.05
C THR A 280 -1.71 10.61 -15.71
N ALA A 281 -0.96 9.52 -15.45
CA ALA A 281 -0.14 9.39 -14.25
C ALA A 281 0.92 10.49 -14.16
N PHE A 282 1.57 10.81 -15.29
CA PHE A 282 2.54 11.90 -15.39
C PHE A 282 1.90 13.24 -15.09
N VAL A 283 0.73 13.56 -15.66
CA VAL A 283 0.02 14.82 -15.37
C VAL A 283 -0.26 14.94 -13.87
N VAL A 284 -0.78 13.89 -13.24
CA VAL A 284 -1.09 13.87 -11.80
C VAL A 284 0.16 14.06 -10.95
N ALA A 285 1.28 13.42 -11.32
CA ALA A 285 2.52 13.47 -10.56
C ALA A 285 3.48 14.59 -10.99
N SER A 286 3.14 15.40 -12.00
CA SER A 286 4.06 16.32 -12.69
C SER A 286 4.69 17.36 -11.78
N TRP A 287 3.92 17.88 -10.81
CA TRP A 287 4.38 18.87 -9.83
C TRP A 287 5.50 18.37 -8.91
N TYR A 288 5.71 17.04 -8.86
CA TYR A 288 6.82 16.39 -8.19
C TYR A 288 7.88 15.90 -9.19
N VAL A 289 7.44 15.15 -10.21
CA VAL A 289 8.33 14.46 -11.15
C VAL A 289 9.13 15.44 -12.00
N VAL A 290 8.50 16.52 -12.48
CA VAL A 290 9.17 17.48 -13.38
C VAL A 290 10.33 18.20 -12.67
N PRO A 291 10.16 18.79 -11.47
CA PRO A 291 11.29 19.39 -10.74
C PRO A 291 12.44 18.42 -10.47
N VAL A 292 12.13 17.18 -10.06
CA VAL A 292 13.13 16.15 -9.75
C VAL A 292 13.92 15.76 -11.00
N VAL A 293 13.24 15.42 -12.09
CA VAL A 293 13.90 15.04 -13.35
C VAL A 293 14.70 16.21 -13.91
N TRP A 294 14.16 17.43 -13.85
CA TRP A 294 14.86 18.62 -14.33
C TRP A 294 16.18 18.84 -13.60
N ALA A 295 16.19 18.73 -12.28
CA ALA A 295 17.43 18.89 -11.52
C ALA A 295 18.40 17.74 -11.71
N ALA A 296 17.93 16.49 -11.78
CA ALA A 296 18.80 15.36 -12.11
C ALA A 296 19.54 15.58 -13.44
N LEU A 297 18.85 16.16 -14.43
CA LEU A 297 19.44 16.47 -15.75
C LEU A 297 20.35 17.71 -15.77
N THR A 298 20.10 18.70 -14.91
CA THR A 298 20.82 20.00 -14.95
C THR A 298 21.92 20.15 -13.93
N THR A 299 21.76 19.55 -12.75
CA THR A 299 22.68 19.68 -11.61
C THR A 299 23.46 18.40 -11.34
N GLY A 300 23.04 17.26 -11.90
CA GLY A 300 23.61 15.94 -11.60
C GLY A 300 23.30 15.44 -10.18
N GLU A 301 22.50 16.18 -9.40
CA GLU A 301 21.97 15.70 -8.13
C GLU A 301 21.04 14.52 -8.40
N SER A 302 21.53 13.31 -8.11
CA SER A 302 20.72 12.10 -8.04
C SER A 302 20.31 11.84 -6.59
N GLU A 303 19.28 11.02 -6.40
CA GLU A 303 18.66 10.72 -5.11
C GLU A 303 19.61 10.55 -3.91
N GLN A 304 19.07 10.90 -2.74
CA GLN A 304 19.55 10.60 -1.40
C GLN A 304 20.42 9.33 -1.33
N ASP A 305 21.54 9.45 -0.63
CA ASP A 305 22.55 8.41 -0.42
C ASP A 305 21.92 7.01 -0.16
N GLN A 306 21.99 6.14 -1.17
CA GLN A 306 21.49 4.76 -1.12
C GLN A 306 22.50 3.79 -0.48
N SER A 307 23.57 4.31 0.16
CA SER A 307 24.64 3.52 0.80
C SER A 307 24.30 3.03 2.22
N LEU A 308 23.10 3.30 2.73
CA LEU A 308 22.67 2.83 4.05
C LEU A 308 22.52 1.29 4.08
N ILE A 309 23.61 0.62 4.46
CA ILE A 309 23.68 -0.82 4.64
C ILE A 309 23.09 -1.20 5.99
N THR A 310 22.11 -2.11 5.98
CA THR A 310 21.55 -2.71 7.20
C THR A 310 21.65 -4.23 7.12
N ALA A 311 21.75 -4.91 8.27
CA ALA A 311 21.88 -6.37 8.31
C ALA A 311 20.73 -7.11 7.61
N GLY A 312 19.52 -6.53 7.58
CA GLY A 312 18.36 -7.12 6.91
C GLY A 312 18.42 -7.17 5.37
N LEU A 313 19.47 -6.61 4.75
CA LEU A 313 19.66 -6.66 3.29
C LEU A 313 20.00 -8.06 2.77
N ILE A 314 20.54 -8.92 3.64
CA ILE A 314 20.90 -10.31 3.31
C ILE A 314 19.88 -11.33 3.84
N ASP A 315 18.76 -10.86 4.39
CA ASP A 315 17.70 -11.76 4.87
C ASP A 315 17.09 -12.56 3.70
N PRO A 316 16.71 -13.82 3.93
CA PRO A 316 15.99 -14.60 2.93
C PRO A 316 14.70 -13.89 2.49
N LEU A 317 14.42 -13.92 1.18
CA LEU A 317 13.18 -13.39 0.63
C LEU A 317 11.96 -14.17 1.19
N PRO A 318 10.81 -13.51 1.42
CA PRO A 318 9.55 -14.21 1.62
C PRO A 318 9.31 -15.24 0.50
N PRO A 319 8.79 -16.44 0.83
CA PRO A 319 8.27 -16.87 2.13
C PRO A 319 9.32 -17.43 3.11
N PHE A 320 10.61 -17.40 2.79
CA PHE A 320 11.64 -18.20 3.46
C PHE A 320 12.29 -17.55 4.69
N ARG A 321 11.74 -16.44 5.19
CA ARG A 321 12.37 -15.62 6.23
C ARG A 321 12.21 -16.17 7.65
N ALA A 322 11.03 -16.71 7.98
CA ALA A 322 10.71 -17.25 9.30
C ALA A 322 9.51 -18.21 9.22
N VAL A 323 9.30 -19.06 10.23
CA VAL A 323 8.09 -19.89 10.33
C VAL A 323 6.99 -19.11 11.03
N SER A 324 5.89 -18.84 10.33
CA SER A 324 4.71 -18.13 10.85
C SER A 324 3.48 -18.46 9.98
N PRO A 325 2.24 -18.21 10.47
CA PRO A 325 1.05 -18.37 9.64
C PRO A 325 1.09 -17.55 8.35
N LEU A 326 1.66 -16.34 8.40
CA LEU A 326 1.81 -15.47 7.24
C LEU A 326 2.80 -16.05 6.21
N THR A 327 3.95 -16.57 6.65
CA THR A 327 4.93 -17.17 5.74
C THR A 327 4.44 -18.50 5.18
N ALA A 328 3.64 -19.26 5.94
CA ALA A 328 2.93 -20.42 5.41
C ALA A 328 1.94 -20.02 4.29
N LEU A 329 1.15 -18.97 4.49
CA LEU A 329 0.26 -18.44 3.44
C LEU A 329 1.04 -17.95 2.22
N GLN A 330 2.14 -17.23 2.42
CA GLN A 330 3.01 -16.78 1.33
C GLN A 330 3.65 -17.96 0.58
N PHE A 331 3.99 -19.04 1.29
CA PHE A 331 4.51 -20.26 0.68
C PHE A 331 3.45 -20.97 -0.15
N VAL A 332 2.22 -21.08 0.35
CA VAL A 332 1.06 -21.54 -0.44
C VAL A 332 0.90 -20.69 -1.70
N GLY A 333 0.98 -19.36 -1.57
CA GLY A 333 0.91 -18.44 -2.70
C GLY A 333 2.03 -18.66 -3.71
N PHE A 334 3.28 -18.83 -3.25
CA PHE A 334 4.43 -19.14 -4.10
C PHE A 334 4.21 -20.45 -4.88
N CYS A 335 3.80 -21.52 -4.20
CA CYS A 335 3.49 -22.79 -4.84
C CYS A 335 2.31 -22.67 -5.81
N GLY A 336 1.25 -21.94 -5.45
CA GLY A 336 0.07 -21.73 -6.27
C GLY A 336 0.39 -20.99 -7.57
N VAL A 337 1.17 -19.91 -7.49
CA VAL A 337 1.65 -19.11 -8.62
C VAL A 337 2.41 -19.95 -9.65
N LEU A 338 3.19 -20.94 -9.20
CA LEU A 338 3.94 -21.84 -10.08
C LEU A 338 3.07 -22.98 -10.61
N ALA A 339 2.34 -23.67 -9.72
CA ALA A 339 1.55 -24.84 -10.07
C ALA A 339 0.34 -24.52 -10.97
N LEU A 340 -0.17 -23.28 -10.90
CA LEU A 340 -1.37 -22.83 -11.63
C LEU A 340 -1.06 -21.84 -12.75
N TRP A 341 0.21 -21.61 -13.11
CA TRP A 341 0.67 -20.58 -14.07
C TRP A 341 -0.17 -20.52 -15.37
N ARG A 342 -0.63 -21.67 -15.89
CA ARG A 342 -1.43 -21.75 -17.13
C ARG A 342 -2.90 -22.11 -16.92
N LYS A 343 -3.33 -22.30 -15.67
CA LYS A 343 -4.67 -22.81 -15.32
C LYS A 343 -5.60 -21.72 -14.81
N ARG A 344 -5.05 -20.64 -14.25
CA ARG A 344 -5.81 -19.53 -13.66
C ARG A 344 -5.29 -18.20 -14.16
N TRP A 345 -6.20 -17.26 -14.45
CA TRP A 345 -5.88 -15.92 -14.95
C TRP A 345 -4.92 -15.16 -14.02
N TRP A 346 -5.15 -15.26 -12.71
CA TRP A 346 -4.39 -14.53 -11.70
C TRP A 346 -2.96 -15.06 -11.64
N SER A 347 -2.77 -16.37 -11.77
CA SER A 347 -1.46 -17.01 -11.72
C SER A 347 -0.62 -16.62 -12.93
N ALA A 348 -1.22 -16.61 -14.12
CA ALA A 348 -0.55 -16.18 -15.35
C ALA A 348 -0.03 -14.73 -15.28
N SER A 349 -0.68 -13.88 -14.46
CA SER A 349 -0.29 -12.48 -14.26
C SER A 349 0.67 -12.30 -13.07
N LEU A 350 0.39 -12.96 -11.94
CA LEU A 350 1.17 -12.81 -10.72
C LEU A 350 2.53 -13.50 -10.79
N ALA A 351 2.66 -14.53 -11.61
CA ALA A 351 3.89 -15.29 -11.71
C ALA A 351 5.04 -14.57 -12.44
N PRO A 352 4.86 -13.91 -13.61
CA PRO A 352 5.89 -13.02 -14.15
C PRO A 352 6.11 -11.81 -13.24
N PHE A 353 5.08 -11.41 -12.48
CA PHE A 353 5.21 -10.35 -11.49
C PHE A 353 6.18 -10.72 -10.36
N VAL A 354 5.98 -11.88 -9.73
CA VAL A 354 6.87 -12.44 -8.70
C VAL A 354 8.28 -12.63 -9.27
N GLY A 355 8.39 -13.23 -10.46
CA GLY A 355 9.68 -13.43 -11.13
C GLY A 355 10.45 -12.13 -11.33
N GLY A 356 9.78 -11.07 -11.79
CA GLY A 356 10.42 -9.76 -11.98
C GLY A 356 10.93 -9.12 -10.68
N LEU A 357 10.22 -9.28 -9.56
CA LEU A 357 10.69 -8.80 -8.25
C LEU A 357 11.94 -9.56 -7.79
N VAL A 358 11.97 -10.88 -7.99
CA VAL A 358 13.14 -11.71 -7.68
C VAL A 358 14.34 -11.33 -8.57
N VAL A 359 14.11 -11.06 -9.85
CA VAL A 359 15.16 -10.57 -10.77
C VAL A 359 15.71 -9.22 -10.31
N PHE A 360 14.84 -8.26 -9.97
CA PHE A 360 15.29 -6.97 -9.44
C PHE A 360 16.13 -7.16 -8.17
N TRP A 361 15.65 -7.98 -7.22
CA TRP A 361 16.38 -8.25 -5.99
C TRP A 361 17.75 -8.89 -6.25
N GLY A 362 17.84 -9.87 -7.16
CA GLY A 362 19.11 -10.49 -7.53
C GLY A 362 20.10 -9.50 -8.15
N ILE A 363 19.63 -8.63 -9.06
CA ILE A 363 20.45 -7.56 -9.65
C ILE A 363 20.94 -6.61 -8.55
N ALA A 364 20.06 -6.21 -7.63
CA ALA A 364 20.41 -5.32 -6.55
C ALA A 364 21.41 -5.95 -5.56
N GLN A 365 21.32 -7.25 -5.28
CA GLN A 365 22.31 -7.96 -4.47
C GLN A 365 23.69 -8.02 -5.15
N VAL A 366 23.74 -8.26 -6.46
CA VAL A 366 24.99 -8.19 -7.23
C VAL A 366 25.56 -6.77 -7.21
N GLY A 367 24.70 -5.75 -7.37
CA GLY A 367 25.06 -4.34 -7.27
C GLY A 367 25.65 -3.98 -5.90
N LEU A 368 25.01 -4.44 -4.82
CA LEU A 368 25.49 -4.26 -3.45
C LEU A 368 26.86 -4.91 -3.25
N ALA A 369 27.03 -6.16 -3.69
CA ALA A 369 28.30 -6.86 -3.56
C ALA A 369 29.43 -6.22 -4.37
N ALA A 370 29.14 -5.66 -5.54
CA ALA A 370 30.12 -5.08 -6.44
C ALA A 370 30.48 -3.62 -6.12
N THR A 371 29.52 -2.82 -5.65
CA THR A 371 29.65 -1.36 -5.54
C THR A 371 29.31 -0.78 -4.17
N GLY A 372 28.76 -1.59 -3.25
CA GLY A 372 28.21 -1.10 -1.99
C GLY A 372 26.86 -0.39 -2.11
N ASN A 373 26.33 -0.20 -3.32
CA ASN A 373 25.04 0.44 -3.53
C ASN A 373 23.89 -0.56 -3.32
N THR A 374 22.95 -0.23 -2.43
CA THR A 374 21.84 -1.10 -2.09
C THR A 374 20.75 -1.16 -3.16
N LEU A 375 20.68 -0.18 -4.07
CA LEU A 375 19.55 0.02 -5.00
C LEU A 375 18.18 -0.11 -4.31
N LEU A 376 18.12 0.28 -3.03
CA LEU A 376 16.94 0.20 -2.18
C LEU A 376 16.35 -1.23 -2.05
N LEU A 377 17.18 -2.28 -2.16
CA LEU A 377 16.74 -3.69 -2.17
C LEU A 377 15.96 -4.11 -0.92
N GLN A 378 16.14 -3.42 0.22
CA GLN A 378 15.39 -3.62 1.47
C GLN A 378 13.87 -3.48 1.30
N TYR A 379 13.41 -2.85 0.22
CA TYR A 379 11.98 -2.65 -0.05
C TYR A 379 11.36 -3.74 -0.92
N VAL A 380 12.16 -4.56 -1.61
CA VAL A 380 11.61 -5.65 -2.44
C VAL A 380 10.78 -6.64 -1.62
N PRO A 381 11.22 -7.12 -0.43
CA PRO A 381 10.38 -7.97 0.42
C PRO A 381 9.05 -7.34 0.81
N ARG A 382 8.99 -5.99 0.89
CA ARG A 382 7.77 -5.26 1.26
C ARG A 382 6.74 -5.19 0.13
N VAL A 383 7.12 -5.55 -1.10
CA VAL A 383 6.19 -5.73 -2.22
C VAL A 383 5.94 -7.22 -2.45
N LEU A 384 7.00 -8.04 -2.43
CA LEU A 384 6.92 -9.48 -2.66
C LEU A 384 6.05 -10.20 -1.60
N GLY A 385 6.24 -9.88 -0.32
CA GLY A 385 5.46 -10.48 0.78
C GLY A 385 3.95 -10.29 0.61
N PRO A 386 3.46 -9.07 0.40
CA PRO A 386 2.05 -8.82 0.10
C PRO A 386 1.53 -9.50 -1.17
N VAL A 387 2.33 -9.56 -2.24
CA VAL A 387 1.96 -10.25 -3.50
C VAL A 387 1.79 -11.75 -3.28
N LEU A 388 2.72 -12.38 -2.55
CA LEU A 388 2.63 -13.80 -2.21
C LEU A 388 1.50 -14.09 -1.24
N ALA A 389 1.24 -13.20 -0.29
CA ALA A 389 0.12 -13.32 0.64
C ALA A 389 -1.23 -13.23 -0.10
N ALA A 390 -1.37 -12.29 -1.06
CA ALA A 390 -2.54 -12.21 -1.93
C ALA A 390 -2.70 -13.48 -2.77
N SER A 391 -1.60 -13.96 -3.36
CA SER A 391 -1.56 -15.21 -4.13
C SER A 391 -1.95 -16.44 -3.30
N GLY A 392 -1.65 -16.47 -1.99
CA GLY A 392 -2.00 -17.59 -1.13
C GLY A 392 -3.50 -17.66 -0.78
N VAL A 393 -4.22 -16.54 -0.93
CA VAL A 393 -5.67 -16.47 -0.74
C VAL A 393 -6.43 -16.84 -2.02
N LEU A 394 -5.83 -16.58 -3.20
CA LEU A 394 -6.37 -16.88 -4.54
C LEU A 394 -6.25 -18.37 -4.89
#